data_AF-A0A9P9GZ64-F1
#
_entry.id   AF-A0A9P9GZ64-F1
#
_cell.length_a   1.000
_cell.length_b   1.000
_cell.length_c   1.000
_cell.angle_alpha   90.00
_cell.angle_beta   90.00
_cell.angle_gamma   90.00
#
_symmetry.space_group_name_H-M   'P 1'
#
loop_
_entity.id
_entity.type
_entity.pdbx_description
1 polymer ?
#
loop_
_entity_poly.entity_id
_entity_poly.type
_entity_poly.pdbx_seq_one_letter_code
_entity_poly.pdbx_strand_id
1 'polypeptide(L)'
;SFIIATCGIPPTCIVWLLKGSGFNPSVAYIYATIIVIGWVCLVTGQSVVLYSRLHLVDHNPSHLRLVLAMILTNIVVCHVLGLIFIYGIHSPHAKRFALVYSVQAKITVSLFFVQELVISGLYIYATIQLFRDSTWRTQSARKRMLRIIMNIIIILVDIPILGLEYAGYYQLQTAYKAMAYSIKLKIEFRILNGLVDLTKTDIQTRSID
;
A
#
# COMPACT_ATOMS: atom_id res chain seq x y z
N SER A 1 -10.31 -6.59 1.74
CA SER A 1 -9.11 -5.75 1.54
C SER A 1 -7.82 -6.56 1.67
N PHE A 2 -7.54 -7.20 2.81
CA PHE A 2 -6.29 -7.97 3.03
C PHE A 2 -6.08 -9.13 2.03
N ILE A 3 -7.14 -9.89 1.73
CA ILE A 3 -7.11 -10.98 0.75
C ILE A 3 -6.79 -10.43 -0.66
N ILE A 4 -7.42 -9.33 -1.06
CA ILE A 4 -7.20 -8.68 -2.37
C ILE A 4 -5.73 -8.20 -2.51
N ALA A 5 -5.17 -7.60 -1.46
CA ALA A 5 -3.77 -7.18 -1.44
C ALA A 5 -2.80 -8.38 -1.52
N THR A 6 -3.17 -9.50 -0.89
CA THR A 6 -2.37 -10.73 -0.88
C THR A 6 -2.44 -11.47 -2.23
N CYS A 7 -3.60 -11.43 -2.90
CA CYS A 7 -3.82 -12.04 -4.21
C CYS A 7 -3.03 -11.36 -5.35
N GLY A 8 -2.56 -10.11 -5.18
CA GLY A 8 -1.73 -9.41 -6.16
C GLY A 8 -0.26 -9.85 -6.19
N ILE A 9 0.23 -10.49 -5.12
CA ILE A 9 1.64 -10.91 -4.99
C ILE A 9 1.98 -12.10 -5.90
N PRO A 10 1.21 -13.21 -5.94
CA PRO A 10 1.53 -14.36 -6.80
C PRO A 10 1.61 -14.03 -8.30
N PRO A 11 0.67 -13.26 -8.90
CA PRO A 11 0.75 -12.90 -10.32
C PRO A 11 2.02 -12.14 -10.67
N THR A 12 2.45 -11.23 -9.79
CA THR A 12 3.65 -10.42 -9.99
C THR A 12 4.91 -11.28 -9.98
N CYS A 13 5.02 -12.23 -9.04
CA CYS A 13 6.14 -13.18 -8.98
C CYS A 13 6.16 -14.13 -10.19
N ILE A 14 5.00 -14.62 -10.61
CA ILE A 14 4.87 -15.56 -11.75
C ILE A 14 5.33 -14.90 -13.06
N VAL A 15 4.98 -13.63 -13.32
CA VAL A 15 5.38 -12.97 -14.57
C VAL A 15 6.89 -12.75 -14.64
N TRP A 16 7.53 -12.34 -13.55
CA TRP A 16 8.98 -12.12 -13.56
C TRP A 16 9.76 -13.42 -13.71
N LEU A 17 9.27 -14.53 -13.13
CA LEU A 17 9.84 -15.86 -13.34
C LEU A 17 9.71 -16.31 -14.81
N LEU A 18 8.54 -16.13 -15.41
CA LEU A 18 8.30 -16.47 -16.81
C LEU A 18 9.09 -15.60 -17.79
N LYS A 19 9.35 -14.34 -17.43
CA LYS A 19 10.22 -13.44 -18.23
C LYS A 19 11.68 -13.88 -18.19
N GLY A 20 12.12 -14.55 -17.12
CA GLY A 20 13.46 -15.12 -16.97
C GLY A 20 13.69 -16.40 -17.79
N SER A 21 12.62 -17.13 -18.17
CA SER A 21 12.72 -18.40 -18.91
C SER A 21 12.75 -18.28 -20.44
N GLY A 22 12.69 -17.06 -20.99
CA GLY A 22 12.71 -16.82 -22.43
C GLY A 22 11.55 -15.93 -22.87
N PHE A 23 11.88 -14.73 -23.35
CA PHE A 23 10.90 -13.73 -23.77
C PHE A 23 10.29 -14.12 -25.14
N ASN A 24 9.06 -14.63 -25.15
CA ASN A 24 8.32 -14.84 -26.40
C ASN A 24 7.48 -13.60 -26.74
N PRO A 25 7.77 -12.89 -27.86
CA PRO A 25 7.07 -11.65 -28.23
C PRO A 25 5.56 -11.83 -28.42
N SER A 26 5.13 -13.02 -28.83
CA SER A 26 3.73 -13.34 -29.16
C SER A 26 2.79 -13.29 -27.94
N VAL A 27 3.34 -13.36 -26.72
CA VAL A 27 2.58 -13.33 -25.46
C VAL A 27 2.86 -12.08 -24.62
N ALA A 28 3.54 -11.07 -25.17
CA ALA A 28 3.93 -9.85 -24.45
C ALA A 28 2.72 -9.11 -23.84
N TYR A 29 1.59 -9.05 -24.54
CA TYR A 29 0.36 -8.45 -24.04
C TYR A 29 -0.26 -9.21 -22.86
N ILE A 30 -0.11 -10.54 -22.82
CA ILE A 30 -0.58 -11.36 -21.69
C ILE A 30 0.24 -11.02 -20.45
N TYR A 31 1.58 -10.96 -20.57
CA TYR A 31 2.45 -10.55 -19.47
C TYR A 31 2.16 -9.12 -18.98
N ALA A 32 1.95 -8.18 -19.89
CA ALA A 32 1.57 -6.81 -19.54
C ALA A 32 0.27 -6.77 -18.74
N THR A 33 -0.75 -7.53 -19.16
CA THR A 33 -2.04 -7.61 -18.47
C THR A 33 -1.89 -8.16 -17.04
N ILE A 34 -1.11 -9.23 -16.86
CA ILE A 34 -0.90 -9.82 -15.53
C ILE A 34 -0.11 -8.87 -14.62
N ILE A 35 0.89 -8.16 -15.14
CA ILE A 35 1.63 -7.14 -14.39
C ILE A 35 0.69 -6.03 -13.92
N VAL A 36 -0.16 -5.53 -14.80
CA VAL A 36 -1.11 -4.47 -14.46
C VAL A 36 -2.07 -4.93 -13.37
N ILE A 37 -2.66 -6.12 -13.51
CA ILE A 37 -3.57 -6.66 -12.50
C ILE A 37 -2.86 -6.81 -11.15
N GLY A 38 -1.65 -7.38 -11.15
CA GLY A 38 -0.84 -7.51 -9.93
C GLY A 38 -0.58 -6.17 -9.27
N TRP A 39 -0.15 -5.18 -10.06
CA TRP A 39 0.12 -3.82 -9.59
C TRP A 39 -1.14 -3.13 -9.04
N VAL A 40 -2.27 -3.20 -9.75
CA VAL A 40 -3.56 -2.62 -9.32
C VAL A 40 -3.97 -3.18 -7.97
N CYS A 41 -3.99 -4.52 -7.85
CA CYS A 41 -4.38 -5.22 -6.63
C CYS A 41 -3.44 -4.88 -5.47
N LEU A 42 -2.13 -4.80 -5.73
CA LEU A 42 -1.12 -4.50 -4.72
C LEU A 42 -1.30 -3.08 -4.17
N VAL A 43 -1.24 -2.06 -5.03
CA VAL A 43 -1.24 -0.66 -4.60
C VAL A 43 -2.60 -0.23 -4.07
N THR A 44 -3.69 -0.64 -4.74
CA THR A 44 -5.05 -0.36 -4.27
C THR A 44 -5.33 -1.07 -2.96
N GLY A 45 -4.99 -2.36 -2.88
CA GLY A 45 -5.22 -3.16 -1.68
C GLY A 45 -4.55 -2.56 -0.45
N GLN A 46 -3.35 -2.02 -0.60
CA GLN A 46 -2.56 -1.43 0.48
C GLN A 46 -3.13 -0.09 0.94
N SER A 47 -3.53 0.76 -0.02
CA SER A 47 -4.24 2.01 0.26
C SER A 47 -5.51 1.75 1.08
N VAL A 48 -6.28 0.72 0.72
CA VAL A 48 -7.51 0.34 1.44
C VAL A 48 -7.21 -0.26 2.83
N VAL A 49 -6.11 -1.01 3.01
CA VAL A 49 -5.70 -1.53 4.32
C VAL A 49 -5.36 -0.39 5.28
N LEU A 50 -4.58 0.59 4.83
CA LEU A 50 -4.25 1.78 5.61
C LEU A 50 -5.50 2.60 5.96
N TYR A 51 -6.41 2.78 4.99
CA TYR A 51 -7.69 3.45 5.22
C TYR A 51 -8.56 2.72 6.27
N SER A 52 -8.66 1.40 6.16
CA SER A 52 -9.42 0.59 7.13
C SER A 52 -8.89 0.73 8.55
N ARG A 53 -7.56 0.89 8.72
CA ARG A 53 -6.96 1.16 10.04
C ARG A 53 -7.28 2.55 10.54
N LEU A 54 -7.19 3.56 9.67
CA LEU A 54 -7.53 4.93 10.03
C LEU A 54 -9.00 5.02 10.49
N HIS A 55 -9.91 4.35 9.77
CA HIS A 55 -11.33 4.28 10.12
C HIS A 55 -11.61 3.65 11.49
N LEU A 56 -10.73 2.79 12.00
CA LEU A 56 -10.88 2.19 13.34
C LEU A 56 -10.45 3.13 14.47
N VAL A 57 -9.69 4.18 14.17
CA VAL A 57 -9.10 5.08 15.18
C VAL A 57 -9.71 6.48 15.09
N ASP A 58 -9.82 7.03 13.89
CA ASP A 58 -10.44 8.34 13.65
C ASP A 58 -11.96 8.20 13.54
N HIS A 59 -12.68 8.91 14.40
CA HIS A 59 -14.15 8.92 14.42
C HIS A 59 -14.75 10.08 13.63
N ASN A 60 -13.92 10.97 13.05
CA ASN A 60 -14.42 12.10 12.26
C ASN A 60 -14.75 11.68 10.82
N PRO A 61 -16.03 11.67 10.40
CA PRO A 61 -16.42 11.21 9.08
C PRO A 61 -15.92 12.11 7.95
N SER A 62 -15.66 13.40 8.20
CA SER A 62 -15.20 14.34 7.17
C SER A 62 -13.76 14.04 6.74
N HIS A 63 -12.88 13.73 7.70
CA HIS A 63 -11.49 13.35 7.42
C HIS A 63 -11.42 12.05 6.64
N LEU A 64 -12.19 11.04 7.06
CA LEU A 64 -12.25 9.75 6.38
C LEU A 64 -12.76 9.88 4.94
N ARG A 65 -13.79 10.71 4.70
CA ARG A 65 -14.28 10.96 3.32
C ARG A 65 -13.23 11.64 2.44
N LEU A 66 -12.48 12.60 2.98
CA LEU A 66 -11.40 13.26 2.24
C LEU A 66 -10.29 12.28 1.85
N VAL A 67 -9.88 11.42 2.80
CA VAL A 67 -8.87 10.38 2.56
C VAL A 67 -9.37 9.38 1.52
N LEU A 68 -10.63 8.95 1.63
CA LEU A 68 -11.23 8.04 0.65
C LEU A 68 -11.30 8.68 -0.75
N ALA A 69 -11.69 9.95 -0.83
CA ALA A 69 -11.70 10.69 -2.09
C ALA A 69 -10.30 10.77 -2.70
N MET A 70 -9.27 11.09 -1.91
CA MET A 70 -7.87 11.08 -2.35
C MET A 70 -7.46 9.71 -2.92
N ILE A 71 -7.76 8.62 -2.20
CA ILE A 71 -7.46 7.25 -2.64
C ILE A 71 -8.14 6.95 -3.98
N LEU A 72 -9.43 7.23 -4.10
CA LEU A 72 -10.20 6.96 -5.33
C LEU A 72 -9.68 7.78 -6.52
N THR A 73 -9.41 9.07 -6.33
CA THR A 73 -8.85 9.92 -7.39
C THR A 73 -7.49 9.41 -7.84
N ASN A 74 -6.60 9.07 -6.90
CA ASN A 74 -5.28 8.55 -7.21
C ASN A 74 -5.35 7.22 -7.95
N ILE A 75 -6.27 6.32 -7.56
CA ILE A 75 -6.50 5.06 -8.25
C ILE A 75 -6.93 5.32 -9.70
N VAL A 76 -7.95 6.15 -9.93
CA VAL A 76 -8.45 6.38 -11.30
C VAL A 76 -7.36 6.99 -12.17
N VAL A 77 -6.72 8.07 -11.69
CA VAL A 77 -5.71 8.79 -12.48
C VAL A 77 -4.48 7.91 -12.74
N CYS A 78 -3.92 7.29 -11.72
CA CYS A 78 -2.67 6.54 -11.86
C CYS A 78 -2.86 5.23 -12.64
N HIS A 79 -3.95 4.49 -12.41
CA HIS A 79 -4.15 3.21 -13.09
C HIS A 79 -4.51 3.39 -14.56
N VAL A 80 -5.32 4.39 -14.91
CA VAL A 80 -5.64 4.69 -16.31
C VAL A 80 -4.39 5.13 -17.07
N LEU A 81 -3.59 6.04 -16.50
CA LEU A 81 -2.33 6.45 -17.13
C LEU A 81 -1.35 5.28 -17.26
N GLY A 82 -1.19 4.47 -16.21
CA GLY A 82 -0.32 3.29 -16.22
C GLY A 82 -0.73 2.27 -17.29
N LEU A 83 -2.03 2.02 -17.46
CA LEU A 83 -2.59 1.17 -18.52
C LEU A 83 -2.21 1.70 -19.91
N ILE A 84 -2.46 2.98 -20.18
CA ILE A 84 -2.18 3.55 -21.51
C ILE A 84 -0.70 3.40 -21.87
N PHE A 85 0.20 3.71 -20.93
CA PHE A 85 1.64 3.71 -21.23
C PHE A 85 2.22 2.30 -21.31
N ILE A 86 1.79 1.35 -20.48
CA ILE A 86 2.33 -0.02 -20.52
C ILE A 86 1.94 -0.76 -21.79
N TYR A 87 0.70 -0.60 -22.26
CA TYR A 87 0.27 -1.14 -23.56
C TYR A 87 0.92 -0.36 -24.72
N GLY A 88 1.12 0.96 -24.57
CA GLY A 88 1.78 1.80 -25.56
C GLY A 88 3.23 1.40 -25.86
N ILE A 89 3.97 0.85 -24.89
CA ILE A 89 5.33 0.33 -25.09
C ILE A 89 5.36 -0.88 -26.03
N HIS A 90 4.27 -1.63 -26.15
CA HIS A 90 4.16 -2.77 -27.06
C HIS A 90 3.69 -2.38 -28.48
N SER A 91 3.37 -1.11 -28.70
CA SER A 91 2.98 -0.57 -30.01
C SER A 91 4.19 -0.29 -30.92
N PRO A 92 3.98 -0.02 -32.23
CA PRO A 92 5.05 0.36 -33.16
C PRO A 92 5.83 1.62 -32.75
N HIS A 93 5.31 2.40 -31.80
CA HIS A 93 5.89 3.66 -31.32
C HIS A 93 6.61 3.50 -29.96
N ALA A 94 6.99 2.27 -29.61
CA ALA A 94 7.56 1.86 -28.32
C ALA A 94 8.58 2.82 -27.71
N LYS A 95 9.52 3.37 -28.51
CA LYS A 95 10.58 4.25 -28.01
C LYS A 95 10.04 5.55 -27.38
N ARG A 96 8.98 6.14 -27.95
CA ARG A 96 8.36 7.36 -27.40
C ARG A 96 7.59 7.04 -26.12
N PHE A 97 6.83 5.95 -26.14
CA PHE A 97 6.08 5.49 -24.96
C PHE A 97 6.98 5.06 -23.81
N ALA A 98 8.16 4.50 -24.07
CA ALA A 98 9.10 4.08 -23.02
C ALA A 98 9.64 5.27 -22.20
N LEU A 99 9.95 6.39 -22.85
CA LEU A 99 10.39 7.61 -22.16
C LEU A 99 9.28 8.17 -21.27
N VAL A 100 8.07 8.28 -21.82
CA VAL A 100 6.91 8.80 -21.09
C VAL A 100 6.51 7.88 -19.95
N TYR A 101 6.56 6.56 -20.15
CA TYR A 101 6.33 5.56 -19.11
C TYR A 101 7.31 5.69 -17.95
N SER A 102 8.60 5.91 -18.23
CA SER A 102 9.60 6.08 -17.15
C SER A 102 9.32 7.31 -16.29
N VAL A 103 8.91 8.43 -16.91
CA VAL A 103 8.53 9.64 -16.17
C VAL A 103 7.23 9.42 -15.39
N GLN A 104 6.22 8.82 -16.02
CA GLN A 104 4.94 8.53 -15.38
C GLN A 104 5.11 7.55 -14.20
N ALA A 105 5.95 6.53 -14.32
CA ALA A 105 6.23 5.58 -13.25
C ALA A 105 6.81 6.28 -12.00
N LYS A 106 7.79 7.19 -12.19
CA LYS A 106 8.36 8.01 -11.09
C LYS A 106 7.31 8.89 -10.41
N ILE A 107 6.46 9.55 -11.20
CA ILE A 107 5.37 10.39 -10.69
C ILE A 107 4.39 9.53 -9.87
N THR A 108 3.95 8.41 -10.42
CA THR A 108 2.97 7.53 -9.78
C THR A 108 3.51 6.90 -8.49
N VAL A 109 4.76 6.42 -8.49
CA VAL A 109 5.40 5.89 -7.27
C VAL A 109 5.48 6.97 -6.19
N SER A 110 5.85 8.20 -6.56
CA SER A 110 5.93 9.32 -5.62
C SER A 110 4.57 9.73 -5.07
N LEU A 111 3.55 9.76 -5.92
CA LEU A 111 2.18 10.10 -5.54
C LEU A 111 1.60 9.07 -4.57
N PHE A 112 1.80 7.77 -4.81
CA PHE A 112 1.38 6.74 -3.86
C PHE A 112 2.18 6.79 -2.56
N PHE A 113 3.48 7.08 -2.60
CA PHE A 113 4.25 7.30 -1.37
C PHE A 113 3.71 8.46 -0.54
N VAL A 114 3.42 9.61 -1.16
CA VAL A 114 2.83 10.76 -0.47
C VAL A 114 1.46 10.39 0.10
N GLN A 115 0.64 9.66 -0.65
CA GLN A 115 -0.66 9.17 -0.16
C GLN A 115 -0.49 8.29 1.09
N GLU A 116 0.47 7.35 1.08
CA GLU A 116 0.76 6.48 2.22
C GLU A 116 1.29 7.26 3.42
N LEU A 117 2.13 8.29 3.20
CA LEU A 117 2.58 9.21 4.23
C LEU A 117 1.43 10.00 4.87
N VAL A 118 0.51 10.53 4.05
CA VAL A 118 -0.65 11.30 4.54
C VAL A 118 -1.55 10.43 5.40
N ILE A 119 -1.90 9.22 4.94
CA ILE A 119 -2.75 8.30 5.70
C ILE A 119 -2.06 7.87 7.00
N SER A 120 -0.76 7.54 6.91
CA SER A 120 0.06 7.16 8.06
C SER A 120 0.18 8.29 9.09
N GLY A 121 0.34 9.54 8.64
CA GLY A 121 0.42 10.72 9.49
C GLY A 121 -0.90 11.01 10.21
N LEU A 122 -2.02 10.96 9.48
CA LEU A 122 -3.36 11.09 10.06
C LEU A 122 -3.64 10.01 11.10
N TYR A 123 -3.21 8.77 10.85
CA TYR A 123 -3.33 7.68 11.81
C TYR A 123 -2.56 7.96 13.12
N ILE A 124 -1.32 8.43 13.02
CA ILE A 124 -0.51 8.80 14.20
C ILE A 124 -1.21 9.93 14.97
N TYR A 125 -1.69 10.95 14.27
CA TYR A 125 -2.39 12.07 14.88
C TYR A 125 -3.66 11.62 15.63
N ALA A 126 -4.53 10.86 14.98
CA ALA A 126 -5.75 10.32 15.58
C ALA A 126 -5.43 9.40 16.78
N THR A 127 -4.38 8.59 16.68
CA THR A 127 -3.91 7.75 17.79
C THR A 127 -3.49 8.62 18.98
N ILE A 128 -2.68 9.67 18.77
CA ILE A 128 -2.23 10.56 19.86
C ILE A 128 -3.42 11.24 20.54
N GLN A 129 -4.41 11.70 19.75
CA GLN A 129 -5.61 12.35 20.29
C GLN A 129 -6.45 11.39 21.15
N LEU A 130 -6.72 10.17 20.66
CA LEU A 130 -7.48 9.15 21.39
C LEU A 130 -6.86 8.80 22.75
N PHE A 131 -5.53 8.83 22.86
CA PHE A 131 -4.82 8.58 24.12
C PHE A 131 -4.75 9.81 25.05
N ARG A 132 -4.97 11.02 24.54
CA ARG A 132 -5.01 12.25 25.35
C ARG A 132 -6.32 12.37 26.12
N ASP A 133 -7.42 11.89 25.53
CA ASP A 133 -8.77 11.94 26.10
C ASP A 133 -9.05 10.72 27.02
N SER A 134 -8.26 10.64 28.09
CA SER A 134 -8.50 10.09 29.44
C SER A 134 -9.33 8.83 29.75
N THR A 135 -9.88 8.02 28.83
CA THR A 135 -10.64 6.79 29.20
C THR A 135 -9.84 5.48 29.12
N TRP A 136 -8.68 5.47 28.44
CA TRP A 136 -7.85 4.26 28.22
C TRP A 136 -6.54 4.23 29.04
N ARG A 137 -6.51 4.94 30.17
CA ARG A 137 -5.31 5.22 30.98
C ARG A 137 -4.59 3.96 31.51
N THR A 138 -5.24 2.79 31.49
CA THR A 138 -4.72 1.50 31.96
C THR A 138 -4.04 0.65 30.86
N GLN A 139 -4.13 1.02 29.58
CA GLN A 139 -3.38 0.32 28.52
C GLN A 139 -1.91 0.74 28.52
N SER A 140 -1.04 -0.23 28.81
CA SER A 140 0.43 -0.12 28.86
C SER A 140 0.97 0.79 27.76
N ALA A 141 1.66 1.88 28.14
CA ALA A 141 2.38 2.79 27.24
C ALA A 141 3.23 2.06 26.18
N ARG A 142 3.65 0.83 26.48
CA ARG A 142 4.31 -0.11 25.57
C ARG A 142 3.49 -0.41 24.31
N LYS A 143 2.18 -0.67 24.43
CA LYS A 143 1.31 -0.96 23.28
C LYS A 143 1.12 0.27 22.39
N ARG A 144 1.02 1.47 22.97
CA ARG A 144 1.00 2.75 22.23
C ARG A 144 2.30 2.95 21.46
N MET A 145 3.44 2.76 22.13
CA MET A 145 4.77 2.88 21.52
C MET A 145 4.95 1.88 20.37
N LEU A 146 4.51 0.63 20.54
CA LEU A 146 4.59 -0.39 19.48
C LEU A 146 3.77 -0.02 18.24
N ARG A 147 2.57 0.56 18.38
CA ARG A 147 1.75 1.02 17.24
C ARG A 147 2.44 2.13 16.45
N ILE A 148 3.03 3.11 17.15
CA ILE A 148 3.77 4.21 16.52
C ILE A 148 5.02 3.69 15.82
N ILE A 149 5.79 2.80 16.47
CA ILE A 149 6.98 2.17 15.89
C ILE A 149 6.63 1.41 14.61
N MET A 150 5.56 0.62 14.61
CA MET A 150 5.15 -0.12 13.41
C MET A 150 4.75 0.81 12.26
N ASN A 151 4.10 1.93 12.55
CA ASN A 151 3.76 2.92 11.53
C ASN A 151 5.00 3.60 10.92
N ILE A 152 6.01 3.90 11.76
CA ILE A 152 7.30 4.41 11.28
C ILE A 152 7.99 3.37 10.38
N ILE A 153 7.98 2.09 10.77
CA ILE A 153 8.57 1.00 9.96
C ILE A 153 7.89 0.93 8.58
N ILE A 154 6.55 1.04 8.52
CA ILE A 154 5.82 1.03 7.25
C ILE A 154 6.33 2.14 6.31
N ILE A 155 6.52 3.35 6.84
CA ILE A 155 7.06 4.50 6.08
C ILE A 155 8.51 4.25 5.64
N LEU A 156 9.36 3.72 6.53
CA LEU A 156 10.77 3.45 6.22
C LEU A 156 10.93 2.39 5.12
N VAL A 157 10.02 1.41 5.06
CA VAL A 157 10.00 0.36 4.03
C VAL A 157 9.72 0.92 2.63
N ASP A 158 9.15 2.11 2.50
CA ASP A 158 8.91 2.75 1.20
C ASP A 158 10.09 3.53 0.63
N ILE A 159 10.98 4.02 1.48
CA ILE A 159 12.11 4.85 1.05
C ILE A 159 12.95 4.12 -0.01
N PRO A 160 13.27 2.81 0.12
CA PRO A 160 14.00 2.10 -0.93
C PRO A 160 13.20 1.92 -2.23
N ILE A 161 11.87 1.87 -2.19
CA ILE A 161 11.04 1.78 -3.41
C ILE A 161 11.24 3.04 -4.27
N LEU A 162 11.22 4.21 -3.63
CA LEU A 162 11.52 5.49 -4.27
C LEU A 162 12.97 5.54 -4.76
N GLY A 163 13.93 5.20 -3.90
CA GLY A 163 15.35 5.24 -4.26
C GLY A 163 15.66 4.38 -5.49
N LEU A 164 15.13 3.16 -5.54
CA LEU A 164 15.32 2.25 -6.67
C LEU A 164 14.64 2.74 -7.95
N GLU A 165 13.46 3.36 -7.85
CA GLU A 165 12.76 3.93 -9.00
C GLU A 165 13.53 5.13 -9.60
N TYR A 166 13.99 6.05 -8.75
CA TYR A 166 14.75 7.23 -9.18
C TYR A 166 16.15 6.88 -9.68
N ALA A 167 16.77 5.83 -9.15
CA ALA A 167 18.03 5.28 -9.65
C ALA A 167 17.88 4.49 -10.97
N GLY A 168 16.65 4.24 -11.43
CA GLY A 168 16.38 3.54 -12.68
C GLY A 168 16.48 2.00 -12.59
N TYR A 169 16.61 1.43 -11.40
CA TYR A 169 16.68 -0.02 -11.17
C TYR A 169 15.28 -0.65 -11.14
N TYR A 170 14.54 -0.56 -12.25
CA TYR A 170 13.12 -0.96 -12.32
C TYR A 170 12.84 -2.43 -11.94
N GLN A 171 13.72 -3.35 -12.35
CA GLN A 171 13.59 -4.78 -12.07
C GLN A 171 13.71 -5.07 -10.57
N LEU A 172 14.76 -4.50 -9.95
CA LEU A 172 14.99 -4.62 -8.51
C LEU A 172 13.90 -3.90 -7.71
N GLN A 173 13.44 -2.75 -8.19
CA GLN A 173 12.34 -2.01 -7.60
C GLN A 173 11.06 -2.83 -7.56
N THR A 174 10.70 -3.51 -8.66
CA THR A 174 9.46 -4.31 -8.70
C THR A 174 9.53 -5.51 -7.77
N ALA A 175 10.69 -6.19 -7.70
CA ALA A 175 10.91 -7.31 -6.78
C ALA A 175 10.87 -6.84 -5.31
N TYR A 176 11.59 -5.76 -4.99
CA TYR A 176 11.60 -5.18 -3.65
C TYR A 176 10.20 -4.72 -3.24
N LYS A 177 9.44 -4.09 -4.14
CA LYS A 177 8.06 -3.65 -3.91
C LYS A 177 7.17 -4.81 -3.48
N ALA A 178 7.21 -5.95 -4.17
CA ALA A 178 6.44 -7.13 -3.78
C ALA A 178 6.77 -7.64 -2.36
N MET A 179 8.06 -7.66 -2.01
CA MET A 179 8.53 -8.02 -0.67
C MET A 179 8.08 -6.99 0.38
N ALA A 180 8.30 -5.71 0.13
CA ALA A 180 7.96 -4.59 1.00
C ALA A 180 6.47 -4.62 1.36
N TYR A 181 5.60 -4.76 0.35
CA TYR A 181 4.16 -4.85 0.56
C TYR A 181 3.72 -6.11 1.32
N SER A 182 4.43 -7.22 1.16
CA SER A 182 4.21 -8.44 1.97
C SER A 182 4.54 -8.19 3.45
N ILE A 183 5.66 -7.50 3.73
CA ILE A 183 6.07 -7.13 5.09
C ILE A 183 5.04 -6.20 5.71
N LYS A 184 4.62 -5.16 4.97
CA LYS A 184 3.58 -4.23 5.40
C LYS A 184 2.31 -4.96 5.81
N LEU A 185 1.77 -5.85 4.98
CA LEU A 185 0.58 -6.63 5.33
C LEU A 185 0.75 -7.43 6.62
N LYS A 186 1.89 -8.10 6.82
CA LYS A 186 2.16 -8.84 8.06
C LYS A 186 2.16 -7.94 9.29
N ILE A 187 2.72 -6.73 9.17
CA ILE A 187 2.71 -5.72 10.23
C ILE A 187 1.26 -5.29 10.51
N GLU A 188 0.49 -5.00 9.47
CA GLU A 188 -0.91 -4.56 9.60
C GLU A 188 -1.80 -5.60 10.27
N PHE A 189 -1.60 -6.87 9.91
CA PHE A 189 -2.31 -7.97 10.54
C PHE A 189 -2.01 -8.07 12.04
N ARG A 190 -0.76 -7.87 12.45
CA ARG A 190 -0.38 -7.84 13.88
C ARG A 190 -1.03 -6.67 14.60
N ILE A 191 -1.08 -5.49 13.98
CA ILE A 191 -1.71 -4.29 14.56
C ILE A 191 -3.21 -4.50 14.76
N LEU A 192 -3.88 -5.09 13.76
CA LEU A 192 -5.31 -5.33 13.78
C LEU A 192 -5.70 -6.38 14.82
N ASN A 193 -4.98 -7.51 14.90
CA ASN A 193 -5.21 -8.49 15.95
C ASN A 193 -4.97 -7.90 17.34
N GLY A 194 -3.95 -7.05 17.48
CA GLY A 194 -3.71 -6.31 18.72
C GLY A 194 -4.78 -5.25 19.04
N LEU A 195 -5.69 -4.88 18.13
CA LEU A 195 -6.88 -4.04 18.42
C LEU A 195 -8.04 -4.91 18.89
N VAL A 196 -8.33 -5.99 18.15
CA VAL A 196 -9.45 -6.90 18.45
C VAL A 196 -9.32 -7.51 19.86
N ASP A 197 -8.10 -7.87 20.26
CA ASP A 197 -7.82 -8.45 21.58
C ASP A 197 -8.12 -7.46 22.72
N LEU A 198 -7.92 -6.16 22.47
CA LEU A 198 -8.24 -5.10 23.44
C LEU A 198 -9.75 -4.94 23.59
N THR A 199 -10.49 -4.93 22.49
CA THR A 199 -11.96 -4.82 22.52
C THR A 199 -12.58 -6.01 23.23
N LYS A 200 -12.06 -7.23 23.02
CA LYS A 200 -12.53 -8.44 23.72
C LYS A 200 -12.25 -8.39 25.22
N THR A 201 -11.04 -7.97 25.61
CA THR A 201 -10.67 -7.85 27.03
C THR A 201 -11.54 -6.81 27.74
N ASP A 202 -11.83 -5.68 27.09
CA ASP A 202 -12.65 -4.60 27.66
C ASP A 202 -14.12 -5.02 27.84
N ILE A 203 -14.71 -5.70 26.84
CA ILE A 203 -16.06 -6.27 26.93
C ILE A 203 -16.15 -7.30 28.08
N GLN A 204 -15.13 -8.15 28.22
CA GLN A 204 -15.11 -9.19 29.26
C GLN A 204 -14.90 -8.62 30.67
N THR A 205 -14.18 -7.49 30.79
CA THR A 205 -14.04 -6.78 32.07
C THR A 205 -15.38 -6.14 32.49
N ARG A 206 -16.11 -5.55 31.52
CA ARG A 206 -17.45 -4.98 31.73
C ARG A 206 -18.58 -5.97 32.00
N SER A 207 -18.39 -7.26 31.72
CA SER A 207 -19.38 -8.31 32.02
C SER A 207 -19.21 -8.95 33.40
N ILE A 208 -18.10 -8.64 34.09
CA ILE A 208 -17.78 -9.15 35.42
C ILE A 208 -18.16 -8.14 36.52
N ASP A 209 -18.35 -6.87 36.13
CA ASP A 209 -18.97 -5.80 36.94
C ASP A 209 -20.48 -5.73 36.71
#